data_AF-A0A7S0Z847-F1
#
_entry.id   AF-A0A7S0Z847-F1
#
_cell.length_a   1.000
_cell.length_b   1.000
_cell.length_c   1.000
_cell.angle_alpha   90.00
_cell.angle_beta   90.00
_cell.angle_gamma   90.00
#
_symmetry.space_group_name_H-M   'P 1'
#
loop_
_entity.id
_entity.type
_entity.pdbx_description
1 polymer ?
#
loop_
_entity_poly.entity_id
_entity_poly.type
_entity_poly.pdbx_seq_one_letter_code
_entity_poly.pdbx_strand_id
1 'polypeptide(L)'
;TRTRTRTRTRTVMVRAKRVGGDDNVLANEGDDEVSDDERARGVEAVSWAVQHGLMIANGTSGGGGFTHAPISAAPTAFPRDAFALAEEVSPAFAELYDKVSRDDAFLRQTLGRAIKNDEFTAALWKVYEESGGQEGRVNAEVAVLRSDYMLDVPSGLPLQVEVNTVSTSFMALGSKVSAMHRHLAVWTGEEGDDLDSIPENDALASAADILAQGWKATGSKGKVLMVVQPGERNIFDQRLISQHMFENHGV
;
A
#
# COMPACT_ATOMS: atom_id res chain seq x y z
N THR A 1 -28.78 44.09 -4.87
CA THR A 1 -27.71 44.38 -5.85
C THR A 1 -26.85 43.13 -6.01
N ARG A 2 -26.16 42.98 -7.15
CA ARG A 2 -25.14 41.97 -7.54
C ARG A 2 -24.25 41.46 -6.36
N THR A 3 -23.67 40.25 -6.36
CA THR A 3 -23.28 39.37 -7.51
C THR A 3 -23.13 37.89 -7.12
N ARG A 4 -23.25 36.98 -8.10
CA ARG A 4 -23.03 35.52 -7.98
C ARG A 4 -21.75 35.13 -8.74
N THR A 5 -20.77 34.49 -8.10
CA THR A 5 -19.53 33.96 -8.73
C THR A 5 -18.98 32.81 -7.86
N ARG A 6 -19.24 31.53 -8.11
CA ARG A 6 -18.71 30.57 -9.12
C ARG A 6 -17.37 29.87 -8.74
N THR A 7 -17.49 28.62 -8.24
CA THR A 7 -16.58 27.45 -8.39
C THR A 7 -15.11 27.52 -7.96
N ARG A 8 -14.71 26.65 -7.00
CA ARG A 8 -14.03 25.34 -7.27
C ARG A 8 -13.57 24.64 -5.96
N THR A 9 -14.15 23.47 -5.65
CA THR A 9 -13.48 22.38 -4.91
C THR A 9 -14.03 21.03 -5.40
N ARG A 10 -13.23 19.96 -5.39
CA ARG A 10 -13.57 18.61 -5.88
C ARG A 10 -13.57 17.60 -4.72
N THR A 11 -14.66 16.83 -4.57
CA THR A 11 -14.75 15.34 -4.50
C THR A 11 -13.50 14.56 -4.04
N VAL A 12 -13.51 13.56 -3.14
CA VAL A 12 -14.46 12.96 -2.13
C VAL A 12 -13.57 12.05 -1.19
N MET A 13 -13.94 11.48 -0.03
CA MET A 13 -15.01 10.54 0.38
C MET A 13 -15.19 10.55 1.92
N VAL A 14 -16.11 9.74 2.47
CA VAL A 14 -16.49 9.64 3.92
C VAL A 14 -16.76 8.18 4.32
N ARG A 15 -16.50 7.79 5.59
CA ARG A 15 -17.19 6.75 6.43
C ARG A 15 -16.43 6.51 7.75
N ALA A 16 -17.00 6.05 8.87
CA ALA A 16 -18.41 5.83 9.29
C ALA A 16 -18.51 5.87 10.84
N LYS A 17 -19.68 6.21 11.41
CA LYS A 17 -19.94 6.17 12.87
C LYS A 17 -20.77 4.95 13.26
N ARG A 18 -20.51 4.37 14.44
CA ARG A 18 -21.28 3.22 14.99
C ARG A 18 -22.70 3.63 15.41
N VAL A 19 -23.67 2.77 15.14
CA VAL A 19 -24.91 2.62 15.94
C VAL A 19 -25.09 1.13 16.18
N GLY A 20 -25.40 0.73 17.41
CA GLY A 20 -25.58 -0.68 17.77
C GLY A 20 -26.93 -1.24 17.33
N GLY A 21 -26.91 -2.49 16.86
CA GLY A 21 -28.08 -3.24 16.39
C GLY A 21 -27.68 -4.19 15.28
N ASP A 22 -28.10 -5.44 15.35
CA ASP A 22 -27.86 -6.44 14.30
C ASP A 22 -28.58 -6.02 13.01
N ASP A 23 -27.83 -5.56 12.00
CA ASP A 23 -28.19 -5.65 10.58
C ASP A 23 -27.01 -5.20 9.69
N ASN A 24 -26.57 -6.06 8.77
CA ASN A 24 -25.47 -5.79 7.84
C ASN A 24 -25.91 -4.85 6.70
N VAL A 25 -26.14 -3.58 7.01
CA VAL A 25 -26.50 -2.55 6.03
C VAL A 25 -25.41 -1.48 5.93
N LEU A 26 -24.73 -1.45 4.79
CA LEU A 26 -23.80 -0.38 4.41
C LEU A 26 -24.57 0.91 4.09
N ALA A 27 -25.10 1.58 5.13
CA ALA A 27 -25.94 2.77 5.04
C ALA A 27 -25.32 3.88 4.18
N ASN A 28 -26.15 4.54 3.37
CA ASN A 28 -25.74 5.61 2.45
C ASN A 28 -26.72 6.79 2.52
N GLU A 29 -26.19 7.98 2.24
CA GLU A 29 -26.89 9.25 2.01
C GLU A 29 -27.50 9.99 3.23
N GLY A 30 -26.65 10.83 3.83
CA GLY A 30 -27.03 12.06 4.54
C GLY A 30 -25.88 13.07 4.39
N ASP A 31 -26.20 14.35 4.11
CA ASP A 31 -25.22 15.46 4.23
C ASP A 31 -25.05 15.78 5.73
N ASP A 32 -24.35 14.90 6.45
CA ASP A 32 -24.07 15.11 7.87
C ASP A 32 -23.01 16.22 8.04
N GLU A 33 -23.33 17.21 8.85
CA GLU A 33 -22.48 18.38 9.10
C GLU A 33 -21.28 17.97 9.97
N VAL A 34 -20.09 17.89 9.36
CA VAL A 34 -18.85 17.43 10.02
C VAL A 34 -18.62 18.17 11.33
N SER A 35 -18.56 17.40 12.43
CA SER A 35 -18.53 17.94 13.80
C SER A 35 -17.21 18.63 14.13
N ASP A 36 -17.19 19.41 15.21
CA ASP A 36 -15.95 20.03 15.69
C ASP A 36 -14.93 18.98 16.16
N ASP A 37 -15.38 17.86 16.71
CA ASP A 37 -14.52 16.73 17.12
C ASP A 37 -13.91 16.02 15.91
N GLU A 38 -14.69 15.78 14.84
CA GLU A 38 -14.21 15.22 13.58
C GLU A 38 -13.18 16.16 12.90
N ARG A 39 -13.41 17.48 12.98
CA ARG A 39 -12.44 18.49 12.51
C ARG A 39 -11.17 18.46 13.35
N ALA A 40 -11.28 18.37 14.67
CA ALA A 40 -10.14 18.32 15.57
C ALA A 40 -9.29 17.04 15.33
N ARG A 41 -9.94 15.88 15.20
CA ARG A 41 -9.31 14.60 14.81
C ARG A 41 -8.60 14.71 13.45
N GLY A 42 -9.20 15.40 12.48
CA GLY A 42 -8.58 15.67 11.18
C GLY A 42 -7.35 16.59 11.26
N VAL A 43 -7.37 17.63 12.10
CA VAL A 43 -6.21 18.50 12.34
C VAL A 43 -5.07 17.74 13.03
N GLU A 44 -5.38 16.91 14.04
CA GLU A 44 -4.37 16.09 14.71
C GLU A 44 -3.78 15.04 13.77
N ALA A 45 -4.58 14.41 12.92
CA ALA A 45 -4.11 13.47 11.90
C ALA A 45 -3.07 14.10 10.95
N VAL A 46 -3.33 15.33 10.49
CA VAL A 46 -2.39 16.09 9.64
C VAL A 46 -1.14 16.52 10.43
N SER A 47 -1.32 16.96 11.68
CA SER A 47 -0.21 17.31 12.59
C SER A 47 0.72 16.11 12.81
N TRP A 48 0.16 14.94 13.11
CA TRP A 48 0.89 13.69 13.28
C TRP A 48 1.60 13.29 11.98
N ALA A 49 0.92 13.38 10.83
CA ALA A 49 1.48 13.00 9.54
C ALA A 49 2.74 13.80 9.17
N VAL A 50 2.74 15.12 9.45
CA VAL A 50 3.90 15.99 9.25
C VAL A 50 5.05 15.62 10.19
N GLN A 51 4.76 15.34 11.47
CA GLN A 51 5.77 14.96 12.46
C GLN A 51 6.44 13.60 12.18
N HIS A 52 5.70 12.64 11.61
CA HIS A 52 6.15 11.24 11.49
C HIS A 52 6.48 10.79 10.06
N GLY A 53 6.43 11.70 9.09
CA GLY A 53 6.85 11.45 7.70
C GLY A 53 5.81 10.77 6.81
N LEU A 54 4.52 10.85 7.15
CA LEU A 54 3.40 10.39 6.31
C LEU A 54 3.09 11.43 5.22
N MET A 55 4.08 11.63 4.35
CA MET A 55 4.19 12.76 3.43
C MET A 55 4.36 12.30 1.98
N ILE A 56 4.07 13.19 1.04
CA ILE A 56 4.32 13.05 -0.41
C ILE A 56 4.87 14.36 -0.99
N ALA A 57 5.53 14.29 -2.14
CA ALA A 57 5.99 15.50 -2.83
C ALA A 57 4.83 16.26 -3.50
N ASN A 58 4.93 17.59 -3.45
CA ASN A 58 4.03 18.52 -4.12
C ASN A 58 4.69 19.04 -5.40
N GLY A 59 4.23 18.53 -6.55
CA GLY A 59 4.84 18.79 -7.87
C GLY A 59 5.78 17.67 -8.33
N THR A 60 6.35 17.85 -9.54
CA THR A 60 7.01 16.78 -10.31
C THR A 60 8.51 16.98 -10.53
N SER A 61 9.15 17.97 -9.88
CA SER A 61 10.56 18.28 -10.16
C SER A 61 11.36 18.85 -8.97
N GLY A 62 12.37 18.09 -8.55
CA GLY A 62 13.70 18.58 -8.12
C GLY A 62 13.86 19.36 -6.80
N GLY A 63 12.81 19.99 -6.28
CA GLY A 63 12.89 20.84 -5.08
C GLY A 63 11.54 21.38 -4.60
N GLY A 64 10.44 20.69 -4.97
CA GLY A 64 9.09 21.06 -4.54
C GLY A 64 8.85 20.76 -3.05
N GLY A 65 7.97 21.55 -2.43
CA GLY A 65 7.57 21.33 -1.04
C GLY A 65 6.86 19.98 -0.83
N PHE A 66 6.66 19.61 0.43
CA PHE A 66 5.95 18.39 0.80
C PHE A 66 4.53 18.71 1.29
N THR A 67 3.64 17.74 1.17
CA THR A 67 2.30 17.76 1.76
C THR A 67 2.03 16.40 2.40
N HIS A 68 1.13 16.31 3.37
CA HIS A 68 0.72 15.02 3.92
C HIS A 68 0.13 14.11 2.82
N ALA A 69 0.27 12.80 2.99
CA ALA A 69 -0.46 11.85 2.15
C ALA A 69 -1.99 12.03 2.34
N PRO A 70 -2.83 11.77 1.32
CA PRO A 70 -4.26 11.63 1.52
C PRO A 70 -4.55 10.50 2.52
N ILE A 71 -5.29 10.79 3.58
CA ILE A 71 -5.50 9.90 4.73
C ILE A 71 -6.96 9.99 5.20
N SER A 72 -7.49 8.91 5.77
CA SER A 72 -8.71 8.95 6.57
C SER A 72 -8.36 9.29 8.02
N ALA A 73 -9.17 10.13 8.68
CA ALA A 73 -8.97 10.48 10.10
C ALA A 73 -9.38 9.35 11.07
N ALA A 74 -10.11 8.35 10.58
CA ALA A 74 -10.49 7.14 11.29
C ALA A 74 -10.25 5.89 10.41
N PRO A 75 -10.02 4.70 11.01
CA PRO A 75 -9.95 3.45 10.27
C PRO A 75 -11.35 3.05 9.74
N THR A 76 -11.39 2.42 8.57
CA THR A 76 -12.62 1.80 8.06
C THR A 76 -12.84 0.45 8.76
N ALA A 77 -14.04 0.22 9.30
CA ALA A 77 -14.38 -1.07 9.89
C ALA A 77 -14.30 -2.21 8.86
N PHE A 78 -13.65 -3.31 9.24
CA PHE A 78 -13.47 -4.51 8.42
C PHE A 78 -13.66 -5.77 9.28
N PRO A 79 -14.28 -6.86 8.78
CA PRO A 79 -14.51 -8.06 9.58
C PRO A 79 -13.21 -8.75 9.98
N ARG A 80 -13.05 -9.06 11.28
CA ARG A 80 -11.83 -9.66 11.83
C ARG A 80 -11.48 -10.99 11.15
N ASP A 81 -12.47 -11.84 10.89
CA ASP A 81 -12.27 -13.16 10.28
C ASP A 81 -11.84 -13.04 8.80
N ALA A 82 -12.35 -12.04 8.08
CA ALA A 82 -11.93 -11.75 6.71
C ALA A 82 -10.50 -11.17 6.66
N PHE A 83 -10.11 -10.37 7.66
CA PHE A 83 -8.74 -9.88 7.79
C PHE A 83 -7.77 -11.03 8.06
N ALA A 84 -8.06 -11.85 9.08
CA ALA A 84 -7.25 -13.00 9.46
C ALA A 84 -7.09 -14.02 8.32
N LEU A 85 -8.16 -14.28 7.55
CA LEU A 85 -8.09 -15.15 6.37
C LEU A 85 -7.17 -14.57 5.28
N ALA A 86 -7.22 -13.26 5.03
CA ALA A 86 -6.34 -12.62 4.05
C ALA A 86 -4.86 -12.65 4.48
N GLU A 87 -4.57 -12.54 5.77
CA GLU A 87 -3.23 -12.75 6.33
C GLU A 87 -2.79 -14.21 6.18
N GLU A 88 -3.63 -15.17 6.58
CA GLU A 88 -3.33 -16.62 6.56
C GLU A 88 -2.94 -17.12 5.15
N VAL A 89 -3.66 -16.69 4.11
CA VAL A 89 -3.40 -17.13 2.73
C VAL A 89 -2.24 -16.41 2.04
N SER A 90 -1.78 -15.27 2.58
CA SER A 90 -0.78 -14.43 1.90
C SER A 90 0.56 -15.14 1.62
N PRO A 91 1.14 -15.94 2.54
CA PRO A 91 2.34 -16.74 2.26
C PRO A 91 2.13 -17.76 1.14
N ALA A 92 0.95 -18.39 1.05
CA ALA A 92 0.63 -19.36 0.02
C ALA A 92 0.53 -18.71 -1.37
N PHE A 93 0.02 -17.48 -1.46
CA PHE A 93 0.09 -16.70 -2.70
C PHE A 93 1.52 -16.32 -3.08
N ALA A 94 2.37 -15.95 -2.11
CA ALA A 94 3.78 -15.68 -2.41
C ALA A 94 4.49 -16.91 -3.00
N GLU A 95 4.29 -18.10 -2.42
CA GLU A 95 4.83 -19.36 -2.94
C GLU A 95 4.24 -19.74 -4.32
N LEU A 96 2.95 -19.47 -4.55
CA LEU A 96 2.30 -19.70 -5.84
C LEU A 96 2.93 -18.84 -6.96
N TYR A 97 3.07 -17.54 -6.74
CA TYR A 97 3.67 -16.63 -7.72
C TYR A 97 5.17 -16.90 -7.93
N ASP A 98 5.88 -17.31 -6.88
CA ASP A 98 7.26 -17.78 -6.97
C ASP A 98 7.38 -19.00 -7.91
N LYS A 99 6.53 -20.02 -7.73
CA LYS A 99 6.47 -21.20 -8.62
C LYS A 99 6.05 -20.85 -10.05
N VAL A 100 5.02 -20.03 -10.22
CA VAL A 100 4.55 -19.57 -11.55
C VAL A 100 5.66 -18.84 -12.30
N SER A 101 6.49 -18.03 -11.63
CA SER A 101 7.61 -17.34 -12.27
C SER A 101 8.67 -18.30 -12.85
N ARG A 102 8.77 -19.53 -12.32
CA ARG A 102 9.78 -20.54 -12.70
C ARG A 102 9.31 -21.49 -13.80
N ASP A 103 8.02 -21.49 -14.11
CA ASP A 103 7.45 -22.35 -15.16
C ASP A 103 7.43 -21.62 -16.52
N ASP A 104 8.54 -21.72 -17.26
CA ASP A 104 8.68 -21.15 -18.61
C ASP A 104 7.60 -21.66 -19.58
N ALA A 105 7.19 -22.93 -19.46
CA ALA A 105 6.18 -23.50 -20.33
C ALA A 105 4.80 -22.87 -20.07
N PHE A 106 4.41 -22.74 -18.79
CA PHE A 106 3.21 -22.03 -18.38
C PHE A 106 3.23 -20.56 -18.80
N LEU A 107 4.35 -19.85 -18.60
CA LEU A 107 4.50 -18.44 -18.98
C LEU A 107 4.37 -18.26 -20.49
N ARG A 108 5.08 -19.07 -21.30
CA ARG A 108 4.98 -19.04 -22.78
C ARG A 108 3.56 -19.33 -23.27
N GLN A 109 2.91 -20.34 -22.70
CA GLN A 109 1.54 -20.72 -23.05
C GLN A 109 0.54 -19.59 -22.72
N THR A 110 0.63 -19.03 -21.52
CA THR A 110 -0.35 -18.07 -20.99
C THR A 110 -0.15 -16.68 -21.59
N LEU A 111 1.09 -16.20 -21.67
CA LEU A 111 1.42 -14.86 -22.18
C LEU A 111 1.48 -14.82 -23.72
N GLY A 112 1.57 -15.96 -24.41
CA GLY A 112 1.75 -16.04 -25.86
C GLY A 112 0.68 -15.32 -26.72
N ARG A 113 -0.51 -15.03 -26.16
CA ARG A 113 -1.50 -14.13 -26.78
C ARG A 113 -1.24 -12.66 -26.47
N ALA A 114 -0.88 -12.31 -25.24
CA ALA A 114 -0.58 -10.93 -24.84
C ALA A 114 0.65 -10.41 -25.60
N ILE A 115 1.74 -11.18 -25.64
CA ILE A 115 2.99 -10.88 -26.38
C ILE A 115 2.74 -10.55 -27.86
N LYS A 116 1.70 -11.12 -28.47
CA LYS A 116 1.36 -10.87 -29.89
C LYS A 116 0.51 -9.63 -30.13
N ASN A 117 -0.15 -9.10 -29.10
CA ASN A 117 -1.19 -8.06 -29.25
C ASN A 117 -0.94 -6.81 -28.39
N ASP A 118 0.03 -6.84 -27.48
CA ASP A 118 0.42 -5.72 -26.62
C ASP A 118 1.93 -5.47 -26.70
N GLU A 119 2.32 -4.28 -27.18
CA GLU A 119 3.71 -3.89 -27.40
C GLU A 119 4.52 -3.83 -26.09
N PHE A 120 3.87 -3.41 -24.99
CA PHE A 120 4.51 -3.33 -23.69
C PHE A 120 4.86 -4.72 -23.14
N THR A 121 3.92 -5.66 -23.15
CA THR A 121 4.15 -7.06 -22.79
C THR A 121 5.19 -7.71 -23.70
N ALA A 122 5.17 -7.42 -25.01
CA ALA A 122 6.18 -7.91 -25.94
C ALA A 122 7.59 -7.42 -25.60
N ALA A 123 7.73 -6.15 -25.19
CA ALA A 123 9.01 -5.59 -24.76
C ALA A 123 9.52 -6.23 -23.45
N LEU A 124 8.64 -6.48 -22.47
CA LEU A 124 8.98 -7.20 -21.24
C LEU A 124 9.42 -8.64 -21.53
N TRP A 125 8.70 -9.34 -22.41
CA TRP A 125 9.04 -10.70 -22.82
C TRP A 125 10.39 -10.77 -23.54
N LYS A 126 10.67 -9.79 -24.41
CA LYS A 126 11.96 -9.66 -25.08
C LYS A 126 13.11 -9.53 -24.07
N VAL A 127 12.95 -8.70 -23.03
CA VAL A 127 13.96 -8.57 -21.96
C VAL A 127 14.17 -9.89 -21.22
N TYR A 128 13.10 -10.65 -20.94
CA TYR A 128 13.20 -11.98 -20.34
C TYR A 128 14.00 -12.96 -21.23
N GLU A 129 13.76 -13.00 -22.53
CA GLU A 129 14.50 -13.85 -23.47
C GLU A 129 15.97 -13.40 -23.64
N GLU A 130 16.22 -12.09 -23.80
CA GLU A 130 17.58 -11.53 -23.91
C GLU A 130 18.39 -11.68 -22.61
N SER A 131 17.73 -11.84 -21.46
CA SER A 131 18.37 -12.16 -20.17
C SER A 131 18.69 -13.65 -20.00
N GLY A 132 18.32 -14.53 -20.95
CA GLY A 132 18.55 -15.98 -20.87
C GLY A 132 17.38 -16.80 -20.31
N GLY A 133 16.19 -16.22 -20.17
CA GLY A 133 15.00 -16.91 -19.65
C GLY A 133 15.23 -17.50 -18.25
N GLN A 134 14.79 -18.74 -18.00
CA GLN A 134 15.03 -19.42 -16.72
C GLN A 134 16.51 -19.77 -16.48
N GLU A 135 17.29 -20.01 -17.54
CA GLU A 135 18.74 -20.32 -17.42
C GLU A 135 19.56 -19.09 -17.00
N GLY A 136 19.05 -17.89 -17.27
CA GLY A 136 19.66 -16.61 -16.90
C GLY A 136 19.37 -16.13 -15.47
N ARG A 137 18.60 -16.90 -14.68
CA ARG A 137 18.23 -16.51 -13.31
C ARG A 137 19.42 -16.55 -12.35
N VAL A 138 19.34 -15.71 -11.32
CA VAL A 138 20.39 -15.56 -10.31
C VAL A 138 20.11 -16.46 -9.09
N ASN A 139 21.16 -16.81 -8.36
CA ASN A 139 21.08 -17.72 -7.20
C ASN A 139 20.28 -17.18 -6.00
N ALA A 140 19.91 -15.90 -6.00
CA ALA A 140 19.12 -15.26 -4.95
C ALA A 140 18.20 -14.19 -5.55
N GLU A 141 16.89 -14.44 -5.46
CA GLU A 141 15.83 -13.56 -5.94
C GLU A 141 14.91 -13.25 -4.76
N VAL A 142 14.44 -11.99 -4.66
CA VAL A 142 13.52 -11.54 -3.62
C VAL A 142 12.39 -10.77 -4.28
N ALA A 143 11.17 -11.04 -3.84
CA ALA A 143 9.97 -10.30 -4.22
C ALA A 143 9.36 -9.67 -2.97
N VAL A 144 8.91 -8.42 -3.11
CA VAL A 144 7.93 -7.80 -2.21
C VAL A 144 6.62 -7.78 -3.00
N LEU A 145 5.58 -8.41 -2.45
CA LEU A 145 4.30 -8.66 -3.11
C LEU A 145 3.18 -7.97 -2.34
N ARG A 146 2.09 -7.61 -3.04
CA ARG A 146 0.86 -7.13 -2.40
C ARG A 146 -0.36 -7.77 -3.04
N SER A 147 -1.08 -8.57 -2.25
CA SER A 147 -2.37 -9.14 -2.63
C SER A 147 -3.47 -8.19 -2.17
N ASP A 148 -4.22 -7.62 -3.11
CA ASP A 148 -5.30 -6.69 -2.83
C ASP A 148 -6.63 -7.46 -2.79
N TYR A 149 -7.45 -7.19 -1.77
CA TYR A 149 -8.73 -7.88 -1.54
C TYR A 149 -9.89 -6.89 -1.42
N MET A 150 -11.09 -7.31 -1.79
CA MET A 150 -12.35 -6.64 -1.46
C MET A 150 -13.27 -7.60 -0.71
N LEU A 151 -14.00 -7.09 0.28
CA LEU A 151 -15.02 -7.87 0.98
C LEU A 151 -16.25 -8.05 0.08
N ASP A 152 -16.54 -9.29 -0.30
CA ASP A 152 -17.78 -9.64 -0.99
C ASP A 152 -18.91 -9.82 0.03
N VAL A 153 -19.86 -8.88 0.05
CA VAL A 153 -20.96 -8.87 1.03
C VAL A 153 -21.83 -10.14 0.99
N PRO A 154 -22.20 -10.71 -0.19
CA PRO A 154 -22.96 -11.96 -0.26
C PRO A 154 -22.28 -13.19 0.37
N SER A 155 -20.97 -13.35 0.22
CA SER A 155 -20.23 -14.49 0.80
C SER A 155 -19.59 -14.22 2.15
N GLY A 156 -19.40 -12.95 2.51
CA GLY A 156 -18.62 -12.53 3.68
C GLY A 156 -17.10 -12.72 3.52
N LEU A 157 -16.62 -13.12 2.34
CA LEU A 157 -15.22 -13.48 2.11
C LEU A 157 -14.39 -12.29 1.55
N PRO A 158 -13.09 -12.22 1.89
CA PRO A 158 -12.14 -11.36 1.19
C PRO A 158 -11.83 -11.98 -0.18
N LEU A 159 -12.41 -11.46 -1.26
CA LEU A 159 -12.09 -11.90 -2.62
C LEU A 159 -10.88 -11.12 -3.13
N GLN A 160 -9.85 -11.85 -3.57
CA GLN A 160 -8.66 -11.26 -4.16
C GLN A 160 -9.01 -10.60 -5.50
N VAL A 161 -8.69 -9.31 -5.64
CA VAL A 161 -8.94 -8.53 -6.86
C VAL A 161 -7.69 -8.40 -7.73
N GLU A 162 -6.50 -8.35 -7.11
CA GLU A 162 -5.22 -8.20 -7.81
C GLU A 162 -4.06 -8.75 -6.96
N VAL A 163 -3.00 -9.21 -7.61
CA VAL A 163 -1.70 -9.44 -6.98
C VAL A 163 -0.65 -8.60 -7.70
N ASN A 164 -0.09 -7.65 -6.97
CA ASN A 164 0.95 -6.75 -7.44
C ASN A 164 2.30 -7.45 -7.23
N THR A 165 3.00 -7.74 -8.32
CA THR A 165 4.32 -8.43 -8.31
C THR A 165 5.50 -7.53 -8.65
N VAL A 166 5.25 -6.25 -8.92
CA VAL A 166 6.25 -5.24 -9.28
C VAL A 166 5.85 -3.88 -8.71
N SER A 167 6.83 -3.11 -8.21
CA SER A 167 6.64 -1.74 -7.70
C SER A 167 5.52 -1.59 -6.65
N THR A 168 5.34 -2.61 -5.79
CA THR A 168 4.34 -2.63 -4.73
C THR A 168 4.54 -1.44 -3.79
N SER A 169 3.53 -0.57 -3.72
CA SER A 169 3.58 0.67 -2.93
C SER A 169 2.82 0.54 -1.60
N PHE A 170 3.06 1.50 -0.72
CA PHE A 170 2.45 1.76 0.58
C PHE A 170 2.89 0.84 1.71
N MET A 171 4.05 0.19 1.60
CA MET A 171 4.68 -0.51 2.72
C MET A 171 5.09 0.48 3.82
N ALA A 172 5.70 1.62 3.46
CA ALA A 172 6.06 2.63 4.45
C ALA A 172 4.84 3.45 4.88
N LEU A 173 4.08 3.97 3.92
CA LEU A 173 2.95 4.85 4.24
C LEU A 173 1.81 4.08 4.94
N GLY A 174 1.59 2.80 4.61
CA GLY A 174 0.61 1.93 5.30
C GLY A 174 0.96 1.69 6.77
N SER A 175 2.23 1.36 7.07
CA SER A 175 2.73 1.30 8.45
C SER A 175 2.49 2.61 9.21
N LYS A 176 2.72 3.77 8.55
CA LYS A 176 2.46 5.09 9.15
C LYS A 176 0.97 5.38 9.34
N VAL A 177 0.08 4.94 8.45
CA VAL A 177 -1.38 5.10 8.61
C VAL A 177 -1.89 4.29 9.81
N SER A 178 -1.47 3.04 9.99
CA SER A 178 -1.81 2.25 11.20
C SER A 178 -1.33 2.94 12.47
N ALA A 179 -0.06 3.37 12.52
CA ALA A 179 0.49 4.08 13.66
C ALA A 179 -0.25 5.41 13.96
N MET A 180 -0.69 6.13 12.92
CA MET A 180 -1.52 7.34 13.05
C MET A 180 -2.91 7.02 13.61
N HIS A 181 -3.59 5.97 13.12
CA HIS A 181 -4.90 5.58 13.64
C HIS A 181 -4.81 5.11 15.10
N ARG A 182 -3.75 4.38 15.48
CA ARG A 182 -3.45 4.01 16.87
C ARG A 182 -3.17 5.24 17.76
N HIS A 183 -2.44 6.24 17.26
CA HIS A 183 -2.25 7.53 17.96
C HIS A 183 -3.58 8.26 18.17
N LEU A 184 -4.38 8.41 17.11
CA LEU A 184 -5.66 9.12 17.17
C LEU A 184 -6.64 8.44 18.14
N ALA A 185 -6.67 7.11 18.19
CA ALA A 185 -7.47 6.35 19.14
C ALA A 185 -7.16 6.67 20.61
N VAL A 186 -5.87 6.85 20.95
CA VAL A 186 -5.44 7.28 22.30
C VAL A 186 -5.75 8.75 22.54
N TRP A 187 -5.63 9.59 21.51
CA TRP A 187 -5.81 11.04 21.59
C TRP A 187 -7.29 11.46 21.73
N THR A 188 -8.22 10.78 21.05
CA THR A 188 -9.66 11.02 21.17
C THR A 188 -10.21 10.50 22.50
N GLY A 189 -9.80 9.31 22.93
CA GLY A 189 -10.35 8.63 24.10
C GLY A 189 -11.84 8.26 23.96
N GLU A 190 -12.35 8.17 22.72
CA GLU A 190 -13.76 7.86 22.44
C GLU A 190 -14.11 6.38 22.68
N GLU A 191 -15.33 6.11 23.16
CA GLU A 191 -15.87 4.76 23.30
C GLU A 191 -16.04 4.07 21.94
N GLY A 192 -15.00 3.36 21.51
CA GLY A 192 -14.99 2.59 20.25
C GLY A 192 -13.66 2.59 19.52
N ASP A 193 -12.74 3.50 19.86
CA ASP A 193 -11.37 3.56 19.38
C ASP A 193 -10.47 2.52 20.11
N ASP A 194 -10.83 1.24 19.97
CA ASP A 194 -10.12 0.11 20.59
C ASP A 194 -8.80 -0.20 19.87
N LEU A 195 -7.66 -0.10 20.57
CA LEU A 195 -6.35 -0.42 20.03
C LEU A 195 -6.19 -1.89 19.61
N ASP A 196 -6.95 -2.82 20.20
CA ASP A 196 -6.93 -4.24 19.83
C ASP A 196 -7.78 -4.52 18.56
N SER A 197 -8.45 -3.49 18.03
CA SER A 197 -9.16 -3.49 16.76
C SER A 197 -8.37 -2.85 15.60
N ILE A 198 -7.28 -2.13 15.89
CA ILE A 198 -6.42 -1.48 14.88
C ILE A 198 -5.09 -2.26 14.79
N PRO A 199 -4.89 -3.12 13.76
CA PRO A 199 -3.71 -3.97 13.68
C PRO A 199 -2.41 -3.16 13.59
N GLU A 200 -1.37 -3.63 14.26
CA GLU A 200 -0.01 -3.14 14.01
C GLU A 200 0.41 -3.52 12.59
N ASN A 201 1.25 -2.68 11.97
CA ASN A 201 1.62 -2.86 10.58
C ASN A 201 3.12 -2.63 10.42
N ASP A 202 3.88 -3.72 10.33
CA ASP A 202 5.33 -3.73 10.20
C ASP A 202 5.82 -3.72 8.74
N ALA A 203 4.94 -3.55 7.75
CA ALA A 203 5.26 -3.73 6.32
C ALA A 203 6.48 -2.93 5.86
N LEU A 204 6.73 -1.74 6.42
CA LEU A 204 7.97 -0.98 6.22
C LEU A 204 9.22 -1.79 6.59
N ALA A 205 9.25 -2.31 7.82
CA ALA A 205 10.37 -3.07 8.35
C ALA A 205 10.51 -4.38 7.60
N SER A 206 9.42 -5.13 7.45
CA SER A 206 9.39 -6.40 6.71
C SER A 206 9.89 -6.25 5.27
N ALA A 207 9.51 -5.20 4.55
CA ALA A 207 10.00 -4.92 3.19
C ALA A 207 11.48 -4.51 3.15
N ALA A 208 11.94 -3.65 4.08
CA ALA A 208 13.34 -3.25 4.16
C ALA A 208 14.26 -4.41 4.57
N ASP A 209 13.82 -5.22 5.54
CA ASP A 209 14.55 -6.37 6.07
C ASP A 209 14.70 -7.46 5.01
N ILE A 210 13.64 -7.79 4.25
CA ILE A 210 13.74 -8.82 3.19
C ILE A 210 14.61 -8.37 2.02
N LEU A 211 14.58 -7.08 1.65
CA LEU A 211 15.50 -6.52 0.65
C LEU A 211 16.96 -6.57 1.13
N ALA A 212 17.21 -6.26 2.41
CA ALA A 212 18.54 -6.37 3.01
C ALA A 212 19.02 -7.83 3.12
N GLN A 213 18.12 -8.78 3.41
CA GLN A 213 18.40 -10.22 3.39
C GLN A 213 18.71 -10.71 1.97
N GLY A 214 17.95 -10.28 0.96
CA GLY A 214 18.22 -10.56 -0.45
C GLY A 214 19.62 -10.09 -0.86
N TRP A 215 19.96 -8.83 -0.55
CA TRP A 215 21.31 -8.31 -0.79
C TRP A 215 22.40 -9.15 -0.11
N LYS A 216 22.22 -9.52 1.18
CA LYS A 216 23.16 -10.42 1.89
C LYS A 216 23.28 -11.79 1.20
N ALA A 217 22.16 -12.37 0.74
CA ALA A 217 22.13 -13.67 0.07
C ALA A 217 22.87 -13.68 -1.28
N THR A 218 22.97 -12.55 -1.99
CA THR A 218 23.80 -12.45 -3.20
C THR A 218 25.31 -12.56 -2.92
N GLY A 219 25.76 -12.35 -1.68
CA GLY A 219 27.18 -12.21 -1.34
C GLY A 219 27.85 -10.96 -1.93
N SER A 220 27.07 -10.04 -2.49
CA SER A 220 27.58 -8.84 -3.19
C SER A 220 28.18 -7.82 -2.23
N LYS A 221 29.17 -7.07 -2.73
CA LYS A 221 29.69 -5.84 -2.09
C LYS A 221 29.14 -4.57 -2.75
N GLY A 222 28.23 -4.72 -3.72
CA GLY A 222 27.56 -3.62 -4.42
C GLY A 222 26.51 -2.94 -3.55
N LYS A 223 25.76 -2.00 -4.16
CA LYS A 223 24.65 -1.30 -3.51
C LYS A 223 23.30 -1.77 -4.06
N VAL A 224 22.25 -1.62 -3.25
CA VAL A 224 20.86 -1.80 -3.70
C VAL A 224 20.45 -0.57 -4.51
N LEU A 225 20.02 -0.79 -5.76
CA LEU A 225 19.56 0.27 -6.65
C LEU A 225 18.03 0.34 -6.63
N MET A 226 17.48 1.41 -6.05
CA MET A 226 16.06 1.72 -6.16
C MET A 226 15.78 2.42 -7.51
N VAL A 227 15.10 1.73 -8.42
CA VAL A 227 14.68 2.29 -9.71
C VAL A 227 13.38 3.07 -9.52
N VAL A 228 13.37 4.37 -9.85
CA VAL A 228 12.26 5.29 -9.56
C VAL A 228 11.85 6.10 -10.79
N GLN A 229 10.59 6.51 -10.83
CA GLN A 229 10.07 7.36 -11.91
C GLN A 229 10.54 8.83 -11.77
N PRO A 230 10.82 9.53 -12.88
CA PRO A 230 11.04 10.97 -12.85
C PRO A 230 9.81 11.72 -12.32
N GLY A 231 9.99 12.52 -11.27
CA GLY A 231 8.89 13.28 -10.66
C GLY A 231 7.97 12.49 -9.74
N GLU A 232 8.43 11.32 -9.26
CA GLU A 232 7.71 10.50 -8.27
C GLU A 232 7.24 11.32 -7.07
N ARG A 233 5.94 11.24 -6.76
CA ARG A 233 5.32 11.94 -5.63
C ARG A 233 5.32 11.11 -4.37
N ASN A 234 5.23 9.78 -4.47
CA ASN A 234 5.27 8.83 -3.36
C ASN A 234 6.69 8.63 -2.80
N ILE A 235 7.56 9.64 -2.91
CA ILE A 235 9.01 9.54 -2.65
C ILE A 235 9.34 9.03 -1.24
N PHE A 236 8.50 9.32 -0.24
CA PHE A 236 8.73 8.87 1.14
C PHE A 236 8.57 7.36 1.30
N ASP A 237 7.79 6.69 0.46
CA ASP A 237 7.61 5.25 0.52
C ASP A 237 8.93 4.53 0.21
N GLN A 238 9.60 4.90 -0.89
CA GLN A 238 10.94 4.36 -1.17
C GLN A 238 12.05 4.92 -0.26
N ARG A 239 11.94 6.16 0.24
CA ARG A 239 12.96 6.76 1.11
C ARG A 239 12.96 6.17 2.51
N LEU A 240 11.80 5.90 3.09
CA LEU A 240 11.70 5.27 4.41
C LEU A 240 12.23 3.84 4.39
N ILE A 241 11.92 3.06 3.34
CA ILE A 241 12.52 1.73 3.13
C ILE A 241 14.05 1.84 3.05
N SER A 242 14.57 2.75 2.21
CA SER A 242 16.02 2.97 2.08
C SER A 242 16.68 3.43 3.39
N GLN A 243 15.99 4.23 4.22
CA GLN A 243 16.52 4.70 5.49
C GLN A 243 16.59 3.56 6.51
N HIS A 244 15.53 2.73 6.61
CA HIS A 244 15.51 1.55 7.48
C HIS A 244 16.61 0.54 7.09
N MET A 245 16.81 0.30 5.79
CA MET A 245 17.92 -0.54 5.30
C MET A 245 19.29 0.00 5.71
N PHE A 246 19.49 1.32 5.61
CA PHE A 246 20.74 1.97 5.99
C PHE A 246 20.99 1.91 7.50
N GLU A 247 20.00 2.28 8.32
CA GLU A 247 20.11 2.38 9.78
C GLU A 247 20.23 1.01 10.45
N ASN A 248 19.44 0.02 10.00
CA ASN A 248 19.35 -1.29 10.67
C ASN A 248 20.25 -2.38 10.04
N HIS A 249 20.67 -2.22 8.78
CA HIS A 249 21.48 -3.23 8.07
C HIS A 249 22.80 -2.70 7.49
N GLY A 250 23.04 -1.38 7.47
CA GLY A 250 24.26 -0.77 6.94
C GLY A 250 24.43 -0.88 5.41
N VAL A 251 23.33 -1.08 4.68
CA VAL A 251 23.30 -1.31 3.22
C VAL A 251 23.21 0.01 2.46
#